data_AF-A0A1I0MY43-F1
#
_entry.id   AF-A0A1I0MY43-F1
#
_cell.length_a   1.000
_cell.length_b   1.000
_cell.length_c   1.000
_cell.angle_alpha   90.00
_cell.angle_beta   90.00
_cell.angle_gamma   90.00
#
_symmetry.space_group_name_H-M   'P 1'
#
loop_
_entity.id
_entity.type
_entity.pdbx_description
1 polymer ?
#
loop_
_entity_poly.entity_id
_entity_poly.type
_entity_poly.pdbx_seq_one_letter_code
_entity_poly.pdbx_strand_id
1 'polypeptide(L)'
;MEKMFGNNKKRYITRGVESKIPLKWQIQIFESIDEMQGKIELDYLQIFEMKQESKNGVKMQVIKHSQEQPKYIKIMEFKTMNECIEGKIYVIDDGSNIVMLLASEY
;
A
#
# COMPACT_ATOMS: atom_id res chain seq x y z
N MET A 1 -4.46 -13.49 20.17
CA MET A 1 -4.13 -13.33 18.74
C MET A 1 -3.08 -12.25 18.63
N GLU A 2 -2.04 -12.47 17.85
CA GLU A 2 -1.07 -11.42 17.54
C GLU A 2 -1.74 -10.35 16.68
N LYS A 3 -1.40 -9.08 16.89
CA LYS A 3 -2.03 -7.96 16.18
C LYS A 3 -1.62 -7.98 14.70
N MET A 4 -2.59 -7.83 13.79
CA MET A 4 -2.32 -7.66 12.36
C MET A 4 -1.45 -6.40 12.13
N PHE A 5 -0.48 -6.57 11.24
CA PHE A 5 0.55 -5.60 10.88
C PHE A 5 1.43 -5.10 12.04
N GLY A 6 1.56 -5.88 13.12
CA GLY A 6 2.34 -5.49 14.30
C GLY A 6 3.77 -5.03 13.99
N ASN A 7 4.21 -3.94 14.63
CA ASN A 7 5.54 -3.33 14.40
C ASN A 7 6.72 -4.23 14.80
N ASN A 8 6.46 -5.30 15.56
CA ASN A 8 7.42 -6.33 15.91
C ASN A 8 7.65 -7.36 14.78
N LYS A 9 6.78 -7.40 13.77
CA LYS A 9 6.89 -8.32 12.64
C LYS A 9 7.84 -7.79 11.57
N LYS A 10 8.55 -8.70 10.91
CA LYS A 10 9.44 -8.35 9.81
C LYS A 10 8.63 -7.96 8.57
N ARG A 11 9.08 -6.91 7.88
CA ARG A 11 8.51 -6.44 6.61
C ARG A 11 9.43 -6.83 5.47
N TYR A 12 8.83 -7.44 4.45
CA TYR A 12 9.49 -7.84 3.23
C TYR A 12 8.78 -7.24 2.03
N ILE A 13 9.53 -7.09 0.94
CA ILE A 13 9.00 -6.73 -0.37
C ILE A 13 9.44 -7.81 -1.36
N THR A 14 8.60 -8.10 -2.36
CA THR A 14 8.99 -8.98 -3.47
C THR A 14 9.97 -8.28 -4.41
N ARG A 15 10.64 -9.07 -5.27
CA ARG A 15 11.52 -8.55 -6.32
C ARG A 15 10.74 -7.70 -7.35
N GLY A 16 9.49 -8.02 -7.64
CA GLY A 16 8.66 -7.19 -8.50
C GLY A 16 8.38 -5.83 -7.89
N VAL A 17 8.11 -5.75 -6.58
CA VAL A 17 7.93 -4.47 -5.88
C VAL A 17 9.24 -3.69 -5.86
N GLU A 18 10.35 -4.33 -5.48
CA GLU A 18 11.67 -3.69 -5.44
C GLU A 18 12.06 -3.06 -6.78
N SER A 19 11.78 -3.75 -7.90
CA SER A 19 12.16 -3.30 -9.24
C SER A 19 11.21 -2.28 -9.88
N LYS A 20 9.91 -2.32 -9.57
CA LYS A 20 8.90 -1.49 -10.25
C LYS A 20 8.38 -0.34 -9.43
N ILE A 21 8.46 -0.43 -8.10
CA ILE A 21 7.86 0.55 -7.19
C ILE A 21 9.00 1.35 -6.53
N PRO A 22 9.15 2.65 -6.83
CA PRO A 22 10.13 3.51 -6.17
C PRO A 22 9.97 3.48 -4.65
N LEU A 23 11.12 3.51 -3.94
CA LEU A 23 11.19 3.40 -2.47
C LEU A 23 10.23 4.35 -1.73
N LYS A 24 10.05 5.58 -2.21
CA LYS A 24 9.13 6.55 -1.58
C LYS A 24 7.70 6.00 -1.45
N TRP A 25 7.23 5.23 -2.42
CA TRP A 25 5.88 4.67 -2.39
C TRP A 25 5.82 3.41 -1.56
N GLN A 26 6.88 2.61 -1.52
CA GLN A 26 6.98 1.48 -0.60
C GLN A 26 6.87 1.96 0.86
N ILE A 27 7.58 3.05 1.20
CA ILE A 27 7.50 3.70 2.52
C ILE A 27 6.07 4.22 2.77
N GLN A 28 5.52 5.00 1.84
CA GLN A 28 4.16 5.57 1.97
C GLN A 28 3.07 4.50 2.17
N ILE A 29 3.20 3.35 1.51
CA ILE A 29 2.27 2.22 1.64
C ILE A 29 2.34 1.65 3.06
N PHE A 30 3.54 1.39 3.58
CA PHE A 30 3.70 0.89 4.95
C PHE A 30 3.26 1.91 6.00
N GLU A 31 3.60 3.19 5.84
CA GLU A 31 3.15 4.26 6.72
C GLU A 31 1.62 4.39 6.74
N SER A 32 0.95 4.22 5.60
CA SER A 32 -0.51 4.26 5.53
C SER A 32 -1.17 3.14 6.35
N ILE A 33 -0.54 1.96 6.43
CA ILE A 33 -1.01 0.86 7.29
C ILE A 33 -0.73 1.17 8.77
N ASP A 34 0.44 1.71 9.08
CA ASP A 34 0.82 2.09 10.44
C ASP A 34 -0.10 3.17 11.02
N GLU A 35 -0.52 4.13 10.19
CA GLU A 35 -1.48 5.15 10.56
C GLU A 35 -2.85 4.59 10.97
N MET A 36 -3.26 3.44 10.42
CA MET A 36 -4.53 2.80 10.72
C MET A 36 -4.49 2.01 12.04
N GLN A 37 -3.30 1.59 12.47
CA GLN A 37 -3.15 0.80 13.69
C GLN A 37 -3.77 1.49 14.91
N GLY A 38 -4.64 0.77 15.61
CA GLY A 38 -5.32 1.27 16.80
C GLY A 38 -6.45 2.27 16.54
N LYS A 39 -6.69 2.65 15.28
CA LYS A 39 -7.86 3.45 14.86
C LYS A 39 -8.96 2.58 14.26
N ILE A 40 -8.59 1.51 13.58
CA ILE A 40 -9.49 0.53 12.98
C ILE A 40 -8.91 -0.88 13.16
N GLU A 41 -9.77 -1.87 13.17
CA GLU A 41 -9.37 -3.27 13.05
C GLU A 41 -8.82 -3.53 11.65
N LEU A 42 -7.65 -4.14 11.56
CA LEU A 42 -7.01 -4.51 10.29
C LEU A 42 -7.30 -5.98 10.01
N ASP A 43 -7.78 -6.29 8.81
CA ASP A 43 -7.70 -7.66 8.29
C ASP A 43 -6.25 -8.01 7.91
N TYR A 44 -6.05 -9.18 7.33
CA TYR A 44 -4.73 -9.64 6.90
C TYR A 44 -4.28 -9.05 5.55
N LEU A 45 -5.16 -8.36 4.81
CA LEU A 45 -4.95 -7.96 3.42
C LEU A 45 -5.21 -6.46 3.19
N GLN A 46 -4.16 -5.74 2.87
CA GLN A 46 -4.24 -4.32 2.52
C GLN A 46 -3.99 -4.15 1.02
N ILE A 47 -4.90 -3.44 0.35
CA ILE A 47 -4.90 -3.29 -1.11
C ILE A 47 -4.59 -1.84 -1.47
N PHE A 48 -3.63 -1.64 -2.37
CA PHE A 48 -3.26 -0.34 -2.90
C PHE A 48 -3.37 -0.35 -4.43
N GLU A 49 -4.31 0.44 -4.96
CA GLU A 49 -4.44 0.68 -6.40
C GLU A 49 -3.78 2.03 -6.72
N MET A 50 -2.73 2.00 -7.54
CA MET A 50 -1.98 3.17 -7.96
C MET A 50 -2.33 3.53 -9.40
N LYS A 51 -2.67 4.80 -9.64
CA LYS A 51 -3.05 5.33 -10.96
C LYS A 51 -2.48 6.71 -11.19
N GLN A 52 -2.26 7.05 -12.44
CA GLN A 52 -1.99 8.41 -12.86
C GLN A 52 -3.31 9.14 -13.16
N GLU A 53 -3.42 10.37 -12.68
CA GLU A 53 -4.47 11.32 -13.10
C GLU A 53 -3.85 12.65 -13.53
N SER A 54 -4.63 13.45 -14.27
CA SER A 54 -4.28 14.84 -14.58
C SER A 54 -5.39 15.75 -14.07
N LYS A 55 -5.03 16.75 -13.25
CA LYS A 55 -5.96 17.74 -12.71
C LYS A 55 -5.45 19.13 -13.03
N ASN A 56 -6.22 19.89 -13.82
CA ASN A 56 -5.85 21.24 -14.29
C ASN A 56 -4.46 21.28 -14.96
N GLY A 57 -4.13 20.27 -15.76
CA GLY A 57 -2.82 20.16 -16.44
C GLY A 57 -1.67 19.72 -15.53
N VAL A 58 -1.92 19.45 -14.25
CA VAL A 58 -0.94 18.94 -13.29
C VAL A 58 -1.08 17.43 -13.16
N LYS A 59 0.04 16.72 -13.29
CA LYS A 59 0.13 15.28 -13.13
C LYS A 59 0.03 14.88 -11.65
N MET A 60 -0.80 13.88 -11.38
CA MET A 60 -1.13 13.39 -10.04
C MET A 60 -0.85 11.89 -9.96
N GLN A 61 -0.15 11.45 -8.92
CA GLN A 61 -0.23 10.08 -8.46
C GLN A 61 -1.45 9.95 -7.56
N VAL A 62 -2.37 9.06 -7.91
CA VAL A 62 -3.51 8.70 -7.07
C VAL A 62 -3.28 7.30 -6.51
N ILE A 63 -3.51 7.14 -5.21
CA ILE A 63 -3.41 5.86 -4.49
C ILE A 63 -4.71 5.64 -3.75
N LYS A 64 -5.42 4.58 -4.11
CA LYS A 64 -6.58 4.10 -3.36
C LYS A 64 -6.14 2.95 -2.46
N HIS A 65 -6.17 3.19 -1.15
CA HIS A 65 -5.90 2.20 -0.10
C HIS A 65 -7.24 1.65 0.42
N SER A 66 -7.38 0.33 0.48
CA SER A 66 -8.58 -0.33 1.01
C SER A 66 -8.27 -1.65 1.71
N GLN A 67 -9.19 -2.07 2.58
CA GLN A 67 -9.28 -3.42 3.17
C GLN A 67 -10.74 -3.91 3.14
N GLU A 68 -10.96 -5.21 3.34
CA GLU A 68 -12.26 -5.86 3.17
C GLU A 68 -13.07 -5.88 4.47
N GLN A 69 -12.45 -6.19 5.61
CA GLN A 69 -13.16 -6.34 6.89
C GLN A 69 -12.39 -5.75 8.10
N PRO A 70 -13.01 -4.82 8.85
CA PRO A 70 -14.13 -3.97 8.43
C PRO A 70 -13.80 -3.22 7.13
N LYS A 71 -14.82 -2.92 6.32
CA LYS A 71 -14.64 -2.21 5.06
C LYS A 71 -14.02 -0.83 5.32
N TYR A 72 -12.92 -0.54 4.65
CA TYR A 72 -12.26 0.76 4.70
C TYR A 72 -11.71 1.15 3.32
N ILE A 73 -11.79 2.45 3.00
CA ILE A 73 -11.27 3.03 1.76
C ILE A 73 -10.73 4.43 2.09
N LYS A 74 -9.52 4.73 1.63
CA LYS A 74 -8.88 6.05 1.63
C LYS A 74 -8.28 6.33 0.25
N ILE A 75 -8.50 7.54 -0.26
CA ILE A 75 -7.88 8.02 -1.50
C ILE A 75 -6.84 9.08 -1.13
N MET A 76 -5.63 8.91 -1.64
CA MET A 76 -4.51 9.83 -1.45
C MET A 76 -4.08 10.34 -2.82
N GLU A 77 -3.84 11.66 -2.91
CA GLU A 77 -3.47 12.32 -4.16
C GLU A 77 -2.18 13.12 -3.95
N PHE A 78 -1.21 12.88 -4.81
CA PHE A 78 0.10 13.50 -4.72
C PHE A 78 0.45 14.16 -6.04
N LYS A 79 0.69 15.47 -6.01
CA LYS A 79 1.27 16.17 -7.16
C LYS A 79 2.66 15.60 -7.43
N THR A 80 2.97 15.30 -8.68
CA THR A 80 4.31 14.83 -9.03
C THR A 80 4.73 15.29 -10.42
N MET A 81 6.00 15.67 -10.54
CA MET A 81 6.64 15.94 -11.83
C MET A 81 7.33 14.68 -12.40
N ASN A 82 7.36 13.58 -11.63
CA ASN A 82 8.01 12.34 -12.01
C ASN A 82 7.05 11.43 -12.80
N GLU A 83 7.56 10.28 -13.24
CA GLU A 83 6.72 9.20 -13.70
C GLU A 83 5.78 8.73 -12.57
N CYS A 84 4.50 8.57 -12.94
CA CYS A 84 3.52 7.95 -12.06
C CYS A 84 3.66 6.44 -12.21
N ILE A 85 3.29 5.75 -11.15
CA ILE A 85 3.24 4.30 -11.17
C ILE A 85 1.79 3.88 -11.29
N GLU A 86 1.60 2.89 -12.14
CA GLU A 86 0.34 2.22 -12.29
C GLU A 86 0.50 0.77 -11.85
N GLY A 87 -0.49 0.28 -11.13
CA GLY A 87 -0.47 -1.09 -10.66
C GLY A 87 -1.36 -1.29 -9.44
N LYS A 88 -1.47 -2.55 -9.06
CA LYS A 88 -2.16 -2.97 -7.84
C LYS A 88 -1.14 -3.71 -6.97
N ILE A 89 -1.07 -3.32 -5.70
CA ILE A 89 -0.17 -3.88 -4.70
C ILE A 89 -1.02 -4.46 -3.58
N TYR A 90 -0.59 -5.62 -3.10
CA TYR A 90 -1.08 -6.21 -1.86
C TYR A 90 -0.02 -6.06 -0.78
N VAL A 91 -0.45 -5.85 0.45
CA VAL A 91 0.36 -6.04 1.65
C VAL A 91 -0.36 -7.06 2.52
N ILE A 92 0.29 -8.20 2.73
CA ILE A 92 -0.29 -9.36 3.42
C ILE A 92 0.45 -9.56 4.73
N ASP A 93 -0.28 -9.71 5.83
CA ASP A 93 0.25 -10.26 7.07
C ASP A 93 -0.16 -11.73 7.17
N ASP A 94 0.79 -12.65 7.02
CA ASP A 94 0.55 -14.10 7.07
C ASP A 94 0.49 -14.67 8.51
N GLY A 95 0.53 -13.78 9.51
CA GLY A 95 0.65 -14.13 10.92
C GLY A 95 2.09 -14.05 11.42
N SER A 96 3.09 -14.38 10.59
CA SER A 96 4.51 -14.37 10.95
C SER A 96 5.26 -13.16 10.39
N ASN A 97 5.00 -12.82 9.12
CA ASN A 97 5.69 -11.77 8.39
C ASN A 97 4.68 -10.91 7.62
N ILE A 98 5.10 -9.68 7.32
CA ILE A 98 4.36 -8.75 6.48
C ILE A 98 5.07 -8.69 5.12
N VAL A 99 4.36 -8.95 4.04
CA VAL A 99 4.91 -8.98 2.68
C VAL A 99 4.16 -8.03 1.78
N MET A 100 4.87 -7.10 1.14
CA MET A 100 4.36 -6.28 0.03
C MET A 100 4.69 -6.95 -1.30
N LEU A 101 3.68 -7.11 -2.16
CA LEU A 101 3.81 -7.76 -3.45
C LEU A 101 2.93 -7.08 -4.50
N LEU A 102 3.32 -7.19 -5.77
CA LEU A 102 2.45 -6.80 -6.88
C LEU A 102 1.29 -7.79 -6.96
N ALA A 103 0.10 -7.32 -7.34
CA ALA A 103 -1.05 -8.20 -7.54
C ALA A 103 -0.83 -9.23 -8.66
N SER A 104 0.12 -8.99 -9.57
CA SER A 104 0.52 -9.96 -10.60
C SER A 104 1.47 -11.06 -10.09
N GLU A 105 1.95 -10.96 -8.86
CA GLU A 105 2.82 -11.95 -8.21
C GLU A 105 2.04 -12.86 -7.25
N TYR A 106 0.74 -12.63 -7.08
CA TYR A 106 -0.18 -13.44 -6.28
C TYR A 106 -1.03 -14.31 -7.19
#